data_AF-A0A9Q0N941-F1
#
_entry.id   AF-A0A9Q0N941-F1
#
_cell.length_a   1.000
_cell.length_b   1.000
_cell.length_c   1.000
_cell.angle_alpha   90.00
_cell.angle_beta   90.00
_cell.angle_gamma   90.00
#
_symmetry.space_group_name_H-M   'P 1'
#
loop_
_entity.id
_entity.type
_entity.pdbx_description
1 polymer ?
#
loop_
_entity_poly.entity_id
_entity_poly.type
_entity_poly.pdbx_seq_one_letter_code
_entity_poly.pdbx_strand_id
1 'polypeptide(L)'
;MSKIKAVNIRELLDAGVHFGHKTSRWNPKMAPYIYGSRDDIHIIDLQQTAALMQRALNIIFETVKKNGKILFVSTKIQASEIVAECAEKCGQYYVNHRWLGGMLTNWGTISNSIRKLDKLEKVLENEDECSGYTKKEILDMTRKKDKLLRSLGGIRHIDTKPNLLVIIDTNKEHLAIQEALKLKIPIIAIVDTNSNPDNIDHPIPGNDDAIRSIRLYCSLFADAVLAGIEECLVASGEKNEMVNAGLVKKLRDKSGAGMMDCKKALVETDGDFEKAVDWLRTKGLSAAAKKSDRVAAEGVTAVKVVDKIGAIVEVNSETDFVARNEKFQQLVENISELAIHYDNLESLKLAKTPTGKTIEEEILDNVATIGEKLNLRRMEILTVSEGIVASYIHNSVASNQGKISVLVGLESVASNKVKLAELGRKIAVHIAASNPYAVDASNLDPNIIARERNIFIEQSKALGKADNIIEKMVEGRIRKFLGEIVLLEQNFLFDDKLTIAEVIKNAEQELGAAIKVTKFIRYELGEGIVQEEKNFAEEVAAAAKG
;
A
#
# COMPACT_ATOMS: atom_id res chain seq x y z
N MET A 1 -4.57 38.87 9.21
CA MET A 1 -4.14 37.80 10.13
C MET A 1 -3.00 37.04 9.46
N SER A 2 -1.98 36.60 10.21
CA SER A 2 -0.89 35.79 9.65
C SER A 2 -1.46 34.54 8.98
N LYS A 3 -1.23 34.35 7.67
CA LYS A 3 -1.63 33.14 6.93
C LYS A 3 -0.76 31.93 7.27
N ILE A 4 0.35 32.14 7.98
CA ILE A 4 1.27 31.10 8.42
C ILE A 4 0.87 30.69 9.84
N LYS A 5 0.72 29.37 10.05
CA LYS A 5 0.41 28.77 11.35
C LYS A 5 1.44 29.22 12.39
N ALA A 6 0.96 29.67 13.54
CA ALA A 6 1.84 30.05 14.65
C ALA A 6 2.50 28.79 15.22
N VAL A 7 3.81 28.86 15.47
CA VAL A 7 4.56 27.75 16.09
C VAL A 7 4.19 27.64 17.56
N ASN A 8 3.65 26.48 17.96
CA ASN A 8 3.26 26.22 19.33
C ASN A 8 4.36 25.44 20.07
N ILE A 9 4.84 25.98 21.20
CA ILE A 9 5.87 25.33 22.04
C ILE A 9 5.41 23.95 22.51
N ARG A 10 4.11 23.75 22.75
CA ARG A 10 3.57 22.45 23.14
C ARG A 10 3.74 21.41 22.02
N GLU A 11 3.48 21.79 20.77
CA GLU A 11 3.70 20.90 19.61
C GLU A 11 5.19 20.52 19.47
N LEU A 12 6.10 21.49 19.68
CA LEU A 12 7.54 21.23 19.68
C LEU A 12 7.97 20.27 20.81
N LEU A 13 7.40 20.46 22.01
CA LEU A 13 7.67 19.60 23.17
C LEU A 13 7.20 18.16 22.91
N ASP A 14 5.95 17.99 22.46
CA ASP A 14 5.32 16.69 22.19
C ASP A 14 6.04 15.93 21.05
N ALA A 15 6.58 16.67 20.07
CA ALA A 15 7.37 16.09 18.98
C ALA A 15 8.83 15.74 19.36
N GLY A 16 9.27 16.10 20.58
CA GLY A 16 10.61 15.78 21.08
C GLY A 16 11.72 16.73 20.61
N VAL A 17 11.38 17.92 20.12
CA VAL A 17 12.35 18.89 19.53
C VAL A 17 13.42 19.33 20.53
N HIS A 18 13.10 19.33 21.82
CA HIS A 18 13.97 19.79 22.89
C HIS A 18 15.12 18.85 23.24
N PHE A 19 15.08 17.59 22.80
CA PHE A 19 16.13 16.63 23.11
C PHE A 19 17.32 16.83 22.19
N GLY A 20 18.45 17.31 22.73
CA GLY A 20 19.72 17.34 22.00
C GLY A 20 20.50 16.03 22.15
N HIS A 21 21.80 16.13 21.92
CA HIS A 21 22.77 15.06 22.09
C HIS A 21 23.30 14.99 23.54
N LYS A 22 24.07 13.93 23.81
CA LYS A 22 24.77 13.77 25.09
C LYS A 22 25.71 14.95 25.37
N THR A 23 25.88 15.31 26.64
CA THR A 23 26.78 16.39 27.08
C THR A 23 28.25 16.17 26.71
N SER A 24 28.65 14.92 26.42
CA SER A 24 29.98 14.57 25.90
C SER A 24 30.15 14.78 24.39
N ARG A 25 29.05 14.95 23.64
CA ARG A 25 29.03 15.09 22.18
C ARG A 25 28.20 16.32 21.78
N TRP A 26 28.76 17.49 22.03
CA TRP A 26 28.15 18.78 21.71
C TRP A 26 29.17 19.75 21.10
N ASN A 27 28.67 20.80 20.47
CA ASN A 27 29.48 21.89 19.94
C ASN A 27 29.35 23.11 20.88
N PRO A 28 30.46 23.66 21.41
CA PRO A 28 30.41 24.83 22.32
C PRO A 28 29.65 26.04 21.78
N LYS A 29 29.59 26.20 20.45
CA LYS A 29 28.83 27.30 19.81
C LYS A 29 27.32 27.17 19.95
N MET A 30 26.83 25.99 20.30
CA MET A 30 25.42 25.76 20.60
C MET A 30 25.02 26.20 22.02
N ALA A 31 25.97 26.62 22.87
CA ALA A 31 25.69 27.07 24.24
C ALA A 31 24.55 28.08 24.36
N PRO A 32 24.41 29.10 23.47
CA PRO A 32 23.31 30.08 23.57
C PRO A 32 21.92 29.48 23.35
N TYR A 33 21.81 28.33 22.67
CA TYR A 33 20.55 27.67 22.33
C TYR A 33 20.18 26.54 23.31
N ILE A 34 21.04 26.25 24.28
CA ILE A 34 20.84 25.18 25.26
C ILE A 34 20.25 25.78 26.53
N TYR A 35 19.09 25.26 26.94
CA TYR A 35 18.44 25.63 28.19
C TYR A 35 19.13 25.00 29.41
N GLY A 36 19.61 23.75 29.26
CA GLY A 36 20.28 23.02 30.33
C GLY A 36 20.61 21.58 29.92
N SER A 37 20.72 20.68 30.89
CA SER A 37 20.89 19.25 30.65
C SER A 37 20.09 18.41 31.63
N ARG A 38 19.64 17.24 31.21
CA ARG A 38 18.93 16.24 32.04
C ARG A 38 19.40 14.84 31.63
N ASP A 39 19.74 14.01 32.60
CA ASP A 39 20.19 12.62 32.37
C ASP A 39 21.30 12.53 31.31
N ASP A 40 22.31 13.41 31.42
CA ASP A 40 23.44 13.58 30.49
C ASP A 40 23.07 13.97 29.04
N ILE A 41 21.84 14.42 28.79
CA ILE A 41 21.37 14.92 27.50
C ILE A 41 21.16 16.43 27.57
N HIS A 42 21.66 17.19 26.59
CA HIS A 42 21.38 18.61 26.49
C HIS A 42 19.92 18.87 26.13
N ILE A 43 19.31 19.86 26.79
CA ILE A 43 17.95 20.30 26.53
C ILE A 43 18.01 21.63 25.78
N ILE A 44 17.43 21.64 24.57
CA ILE A 44 17.36 22.81 23.69
C ILE A 44 16.26 23.76 24.18
N ASP A 45 16.53 25.06 24.11
CA ASP A 45 15.57 26.11 24.46
C ASP A 45 14.46 26.23 23.39
N LEU A 46 13.27 25.73 23.74
CA LEU A 46 12.11 25.75 22.84
C LEU A 46 11.52 27.15 22.62
N GLN A 47 11.75 28.12 23.51
CA GLN A 47 11.28 29.49 23.29
C GLN A 47 12.06 30.13 22.13
N GLN A 48 13.39 29.96 22.16
CA GLN A 48 14.25 30.39 21.05
C GLN A 48 13.93 29.61 19.77
N THR A 49 13.74 28.29 19.87
CA THR A 49 13.34 27.43 18.75
C THR A 49 12.07 27.94 18.08
N ALA A 50 11.01 28.21 18.85
CA ALA A 50 9.74 28.68 18.32
C ALA A 50 9.89 30.04 17.61
N ALA A 51 10.63 30.98 18.19
CA ALA A 51 10.87 32.29 17.60
C ALA A 51 11.72 32.25 16.33
N LEU A 52 12.73 31.38 16.26
CA LEU A 52 13.57 31.18 15.08
C LEU A 52 12.83 30.43 13.98
N MET A 53 12.07 29.39 14.34
CA MET A 53 11.20 28.66 13.43
C MET A 53 10.17 29.58 12.78
N GLN A 54 9.47 30.42 13.56
CA GLN A 54 8.48 31.34 13.00
C GLN A 54 9.09 32.31 11.99
N ARG A 55 10.31 32.82 12.28
CA ARG A 55 11.06 33.67 11.34
C ARG A 55 11.41 32.91 10.06
N ALA A 56 11.90 31.68 10.17
CA ALA A 56 12.22 30.84 9.03
C ALA A 56 11.00 30.53 8.16
N LEU A 57 9.84 30.22 8.77
CA LEU A 57 8.59 30.00 8.06
C LEU A 57 8.14 31.23 7.26
N ASN A 58 8.29 32.43 7.83
CA ASN A 58 7.99 33.67 7.12
C ASN A 58 8.92 33.88 5.91
N ILE A 59 10.20 33.52 6.02
CA ILE A 59 11.18 33.64 4.93
C ILE A 59 10.87 32.64 3.81
N ILE A 60 10.52 31.40 4.16
CA ILE A 60 10.03 30.38 3.22
C ILE A 60 8.81 30.91 2.46
N PHE A 61 7.81 31.40 3.18
CA PHE A 61 6.60 31.96 2.59
C PHE A 61 6.90 33.13 1.63
N GLU A 62 7.68 34.12 2.07
CA GLU A 62 8.01 35.29 1.25
C GLU A 62 8.86 34.94 0.02
N THR A 63 9.72 33.92 0.14
CA THR A 63 10.50 33.41 -1.00
C THR A 63 9.59 32.81 -2.06
N VAL A 64 8.68 31.93 -1.65
CA VAL A 64 7.77 31.23 -2.57
C VAL A 64 6.70 32.16 -3.13
N LYS A 65 6.21 33.11 -2.35
CA LYS A 65 5.30 34.17 -2.80
C LYS A 65 5.85 34.95 -3.99
N LYS A 66 7.18 35.09 -4.08
CA LYS A 66 7.90 35.72 -5.21
C LYS A 66 8.26 34.73 -6.32
N ASN A 67 7.59 33.58 -6.36
CA ASN A 67 7.88 32.46 -7.26
C ASN A 67 9.31 31.90 -7.10
N GLY A 68 9.87 32.02 -5.89
CA GLY A 68 11.20 31.50 -5.56
C GLY A 68 11.16 29.98 -5.33
N LYS A 69 12.26 29.32 -5.70
CA LYS A 69 12.42 27.86 -5.59
C LYS A 69 13.14 27.50 -4.30
N ILE A 70 12.60 26.52 -3.59
CA ILE A 70 13.18 25.98 -2.37
C ILE A 70 13.78 24.60 -2.66
N LEU A 71 14.98 24.38 -2.14
CA LEU A 71 15.64 23.07 -2.18
C LEU A 71 15.73 22.52 -0.75
N PHE A 72 14.99 21.45 -0.49
CA PHE A 72 15.06 20.71 0.77
C PHE A 72 16.19 19.68 0.73
N VAL A 73 17.02 19.62 1.78
CA VAL A 73 18.23 18.79 1.78
C VAL A 73 18.36 18.01 3.09
N SER A 74 18.40 16.69 2.99
CA SER A 74 18.90 15.82 4.06
C SER A 74 19.14 14.41 3.55
N THR A 75 20.36 13.90 3.73
CA THR A 75 20.78 12.53 3.39
C THR A 75 20.79 11.60 4.58
N LYS A 76 20.39 12.12 5.75
CA LYS A 76 20.26 11.36 6.98
C LYS A 76 19.13 10.33 6.85
N ILE A 77 19.39 9.08 7.25
CA ILE A 77 18.45 7.95 7.09
C ILE A 77 17.06 8.29 7.66
N GLN A 78 17.02 8.91 8.85
CA GLN A 78 15.78 9.28 9.52
C GLN A 78 14.99 10.39 8.80
N ALA A 79 15.64 11.21 7.99
CA ALA A 79 15.05 12.39 7.35
C ALA A 79 14.88 12.25 5.83
N SER A 80 15.61 11.33 5.19
CA SER A 80 15.71 11.19 3.73
C SER A 80 14.34 11.10 3.05
N GLU A 81 13.52 10.11 3.44
CA GLU A 81 12.19 9.92 2.85
C GLU A 81 11.25 11.07 3.22
N ILE A 82 11.33 11.58 4.45
CA ILE A 82 10.46 12.64 4.96
C ILE A 82 10.68 13.95 4.20
N VAL A 83 11.93 14.27 3.88
CA VAL A 83 12.31 15.45 3.10
C VAL A 83 11.82 15.34 1.65
N ALA A 84 11.96 14.17 1.02
CA ALA A 84 11.41 13.92 -0.31
C ALA A 84 9.88 14.07 -0.32
N GLU A 85 9.20 13.39 0.61
CA GLU A 85 7.75 13.46 0.79
C GLU A 85 7.28 14.90 1.00
N CYS A 86 7.99 15.68 1.83
CA CYS A 86 7.71 17.09 2.09
C CYS A 86 7.80 17.96 0.84
N ALA A 87 8.90 17.85 0.10
CA ALA A 87 9.15 18.64 -1.10
C ALA A 87 8.13 18.29 -2.20
N GLU A 88 7.84 17.00 -2.41
CA GLU A 88 6.84 16.54 -3.39
C GLU A 88 5.44 17.03 -3.04
N LYS A 89 5.05 16.99 -1.76
CA LYS A 89 3.75 17.49 -1.29
C LYS A 89 3.54 18.97 -1.61
N CYS A 90 4.59 19.79 -1.54
CA CYS A 90 4.52 21.23 -1.79
C CYS A 90 5.03 21.66 -3.18
N GLY A 91 5.36 20.70 -4.06
CA GLY A 91 5.81 20.97 -5.42
C GLY A 91 7.18 21.65 -5.51
N GLN A 92 8.05 21.45 -4.51
CA GLN A 92 9.41 21.99 -4.45
C GLN A 92 10.45 20.87 -4.64
N TYR A 93 11.72 21.25 -4.64
CA TYR A 93 12.83 20.37 -5.01
C TYR A 93 13.50 19.76 -3.78
N TYR A 94 14.14 18.61 -3.94
CA TYR A 94 14.86 17.96 -2.85
C TYR A 94 16.14 17.23 -3.27
N VAL A 95 17.03 17.04 -2.30
CA VAL A 95 18.14 16.08 -2.35
C VAL A 95 18.10 15.26 -1.07
N ASN A 96 17.76 13.98 -1.19
CA ASN A 96 17.57 13.11 -0.03
C ASN A 96 18.54 11.92 0.09
N HIS A 97 19.36 11.64 -0.94
CA HIS A 97 20.22 10.45 -0.91
C HIS A 97 21.70 10.79 -0.75
N ARG A 98 22.27 11.57 -1.67
CA ARG A 98 23.68 11.96 -1.62
C ARG A 98 23.87 13.31 -2.28
N TRP A 99 24.54 14.22 -1.57
CA TRP A 99 25.04 15.45 -2.18
C TRP A 99 26.26 15.13 -3.06
N LEU A 100 26.14 15.33 -4.38
CA LEU A 100 27.27 15.22 -5.30
C LEU A 100 28.01 16.56 -5.29
N GLY A 101 29.32 16.54 -5.05
CA GLY A 101 30.11 17.77 -5.10
C GLY A 101 29.99 18.45 -6.47
N GLY A 102 29.70 19.75 -6.47
CA GLY A 102 29.38 20.50 -7.68
C GLY A 102 27.89 20.52 -8.03
N MET A 103 27.01 20.06 -7.15
CA MET A 103 25.56 19.99 -7.40
C MET A 103 24.97 21.34 -7.81
N LEU A 104 25.38 22.42 -7.15
CA LEU A 104 24.94 23.77 -7.47
C LEU A 104 26.01 24.57 -8.20
N THR A 105 27.28 24.33 -7.89
CA THR A 105 28.41 25.10 -8.44
C THR A 105 28.89 24.62 -9.82
N ASN A 106 28.52 23.41 -10.25
CA ASN A 106 28.85 22.83 -11.56
C ASN A 106 27.58 22.30 -12.27
N TRP A 107 26.61 23.20 -12.46
CA TRP A 107 25.31 22.86 -13.06
C TRP A 107 25.41 22.24 -14.46
N GLY A 108 26.41 22.63 -15.26
CA GLY A 108 26.63 22.02 -16.59
C GLY A 108 26.85 20.51 -16.54
N THR A 109 27.57 20.02 -15.52
CA THR A 109 27.83 18.58 -15.33
C THR A 109 26.61 17.85 -14.77
N ILE A 110 25.90 18.50 -13.86
CA ILE A 110 24.68 17.94 -13.25
C ILE A 110 23.55 17.84 -14.27
N SER A 111 23.29 18.91 -15.03
CA SER A 111 22.32 18.90 -16.14
C SER A 111 22.67 17.88 -17.22
N ASN A 112 23.97 17.65 -17.52
CA ASN A 112 24.38 16.55 -18.39
C ASN A 112 24.03 15.18 -17.82
N SER A 113 24.15 15.00 -16.51
CA SER A 113 23.80 13.74 -15.82
C SER A 113 22.28 13.54 -15.77
N ILE A 114 21.50 14.61 -15.59
CA ILE A 114 20.04 14.60 -15.72
C ILE A 114 19.62 14.23 -17.16
N ARG A 115 20.23 14.84 -18.19
CA ARG A 115 19.97 14.47 -19.58
C ARG A 115 20.32 13.01 -19.89
N LYS A 116 21.34 12.45 -19.24
CA LYS A 116 21.67 11.01 -19.36
C LYS A 116 20.60 10.16 -18.69
N LEU A 117 20.10 10.56 -17.52
CA LEU A 117 18.98 9.91 -16.85
C LEU A 117 17.74 9.89 -17.76
N ASP A 118 17.35 11.04 -18.32
CA ASP A 118 16.19 11.14 -19.24
C ASP A 118 16.33 10.22 -20.46
N LYS A 119 17.54 10.15 -21.03
CA LYS A 119 17.82 9.25 -22.16
C LYS A 119 17.73 7.77 -21.78
N LEU A 120 18.29 7.38 -20.63
CA LEU A 120 18.24 6.01 -20.15
C LEU A 120 16.79 5.59 -19.88
N GLU A 121 16.00 6.45 -19.26
CA GLU A 121 14.59 6.19 -19.01
C GLU A 121 13.81 6.05 -20.31
N LYS A 122 13.98 6.97 -21.28
CA LYS A 122 13.32 6.89 -22.59
C LYS A 122 13.63 5.58 -23.34
N VAL A 123 14.89 5.15 -23.35
CA VAL A 123 15.30 3.89 -24.01
C VAL A 123 14.67 2.68 -23.31
N LEU A 124 14.59 2.71 -21.98
CA LEU A 124 14.04 1.59 -21.20
C LEU A 124 12.50 1.51 -21.24
N GLU A 125 11.81 2.63 -21.47
CA GLU A 125 10.34 2.70 -21.56
C GLU A 125 9.81 2.39 -22.97
N ASN A 126 10.63 2.54 -24.01
CA ASN A 126 10.23 2.30 -25.39
C ASN A 126 10.63 0.88 -25.84
N GLU A 127 9.66 -0.02 -26.01
CA GLU A 127 9.89 -1.41 -26.43
C GLU A 127 10.69 -1.52 -27.74
N ASP A 128 10.46 -0.62 -28.70
CA ASP A 128 11.17 -0.61 -29.98
C ASP A 128 12.66 -0.24 -29.81
N GLU A 129 12.96 0.79 -29.01
CA GLU A 129 14.35 1.17 -28.70
C GLU A 129 15.05 0.11 -27.82
N CYS A 130 14.29 -0.54 -26.93
CA CYS A 130 14.78 -1.58 -26.03
C CYS A 130 15.11 -2.90 -26.74
N SER A 131 14.38 -3.21 -27.83
CA SER A 131 14.55 -4.43 -28.64
C SER A 131 15.97 -4.61 -29.23
N GLY A 132 16.71 -3.51 -29.41
CA GLY A 132 18.08 -3.49 -29.91
C GLY A 132 19.15 -3.87 -28.89
N TYR A 133 18.79 -4.09 -27.61
CA TYR A 133 19.74 -4.32 -26.52
C TYR A 133 19.62 -5.73 -25.93
N THR A 134 20.74 -6.28 -25.46
CA THR A 134 20.74 -7.55 -24.73
C THR A 134 20.16 -7.39 -23.32
N LYS A 135 19.63 -8.47 -22.74
CA LYS A 135 19.14 -8.48 -21.34
C LYS A 135 20.17 -7.94 -20.34
N LYS A 136 21.47 -8.18 -20.58
CA LYS A 136 22.56 -7.67 -19.73
C LYS A 136 22.73 -6.16 -19.87
N GLU A 137 22.66 -5.63 -21.09
CA GLU A 137 22.75 -4.19 -21.34
C GLU A 137 21.55 -3.45 -20.76
N ILE A 138 20.35 -4.01 -20.90
CA ILE A 138 19.13 -3.49 -20.26
C ILE A 138 19.32 -3.42 -18.74
N LEU A 139 19.80 -4.49 -18.12
CA LEU A 139 20.09 -4.51 -16.67
C LEU A 139 21.10 -3.42 -16.26
N ASP A 140 22.19 -3.27 -17.01
CA ASP A 140 23.22 -2.27 -16.72
C ASP A 140 22.69 -0.82 -16.94
N MET A 141 21.82 -0.61 -17.93
CA MET A 141 21.13 0.67 -18.15
C MET A 141 20.16 0.97 -17.00
N THR A 142 19.37 0.00 -16.55
CA THR A 142 18.44 0.14 -15.43
C THR A 142 19.19 0.51 -14.14
N ARG A 143 20.28 -0.18 -13.81
CA ARG A 143 21.13 0.15 -12.66
C ARG A 143 21.66 1.58 -12.72
N LYS A 144 22.16 2.01 -13.89
CA LYS A 144 22.64 3.38 -14.09
C LYS A 144 21.51 4.40 -13.94
N LYS A 145 20.32 4.11 -14.48
CA LYS A 145 19.13 4.94 -14.34
C LYS A 145 18.75 5.09 -12.87
N ASP A 146 18.58 3.98 -12.15
CA ASP A 146 18.15 3.99 -10.74
C ASP A 146 19.15 4.73 -9.84
N LYS A 147 20.45 4.54 -10.09
CA LYS A 147 21.52 5.27 -9.38
C LYS A 147 21.44 6.79 -9.60
N LEU A 148 21.22 7.21 -10.84
CA LEU A 148 21.05 8.63 -11.18
C LEU A 148 19.75 9.18 -10.61
N LEU A 149 18.65 8.43 -10.72
CA LEU A 149 17.32 8.83 -10.23
C LEU A 149 17.33 9.06 -8.71
N ARG A 150 17.94 8.15 -7.94
CA ARG A 150 18.07 8.32 -6.47
C ARG A 150 18.81 9.59 -6.07
N SER A 151 19.78 10.04 -6.88
CA SER A 151 20.61 11.22 -6.53
C SER A 151 20.12 12.52 -7.15
N LEU A 152 19.44 12.46 -8.30
CA LEU A 152 19.11 13.62 -9.14
C LEU A 152 17.60 13.80 -9.35
N GLY A 153 16.76 12.81 -9.00
CA GLY A 153 15.32 12.84 -9.24
C GLY A 153 14.64 14.08 -8.65
N GLY A 154 14.94 14.40 -7.39
CA GLY A 154 14.38 15.56 -6.70
C GLY A 154 14.81 16.93 -7.24
N ILE A 155 15.83 16.99 -8.11
CA ILE A 155 16.30 18.21 -8.80
C ILE A 155 16.18 18.11 -10.33
N ARG A 156 15.57 17.04 -10.86
CA ARG A 156 15.51 16.75 -12.29
C ARG A 156 14.88 17.89 -13.09
N HIS A 157 13.87 18.54 -12.52
CA HIS A 157 13.08 19.58 -13.15
C HIS A 157 13.46 20.99 -12.69
N ILE A 158 14.56 21.15 -11.96
CA ILE A 158 15.00 22.48 -11.55
C ILE A 158 15.67 23.18 -12.75
N ASP A 159 15.07 24.26 -13.21
CA ASP A 159 15.46 25.03 -14.39
C ASP A 159 16.34 26.25 -14.03
N THR A 160 16.33 26.68 -12.76
CA THR A 160 17.18 27.76 -12.27
C THR A 160 17.75 27.42 -10.90
N LYS A 161 18.81 28.12 -10.48
CA LYS A 161 19.34 27.96 -9.11
C LYS A 161 18.23 28.16 -8.06
N PRO A 162 18.24 27.41 -6.94
CA PRO A 162 17.30 27.63 -5.86
C PRO A 162 17.54 28.99 -5.20
N ASN A 163 16.46 29.57 -4.68
CA ASN A 163 16.48 30.86 -3.99
C ASN A 163 16.73 30.69 -2.49
N LEU A 164 16.50 29.49 -1.94
CA LEU A 164 16.62 29.18 -0.52
C LEU A 164 16.88 27.69 -0.33
N LEU A 165 17.79 27.34 0.58
CA LEU A 165 17.98 25.97 1.03
C LEU A 165 17.36 25.77 2.41
N VAL A 166 16.70 24.62 2.59
CA VAL A 166 16.22 24.13 3.88
C VAL A 166 16.93 22.83 4.19
N ILE A 167 17.75 22.80 5.25
CA ILE A 167 18.64 21.69 5.58
C ILE A 167 18.24 21.06 6.93
N ILE A 168 18.17 19.73 6.97
CA ILE A 168 18.00 18.96 8.21
C ILE A 168 19.27 18.13 8.43
N ASP A 169 19.93 18.37 9.57
CA ASP A 169 21.30 17.94 9.90
C ASP A 169 22.36 18.74 9.13
N THR A 170 23.07 19.64 9.80
CA THR A 170 24.14 20.44 9.15
C THR A 170 25.47 19.71 9.08
N ASN A 171 25.68 18.69 9.92
CA ASN A 171 26.93 17.96 9.99
C ASN A 171 27.07 17.01 8.79
N LYS A 172 25.96 16.34 8.44
CA LYS A 172 25.89 15.45 7.28
C LYS A 172 25.94 16.23 5.95
N GLU A 173 25.38 17.45 5.89
CA GLU A 173 25.16 18.24 4.67
C GLU A 173 26.16 19.39 4.48
N HIS A 174 27.35 19.28 5.08
CA HIS A 174 28.40 20.31 5.00
C HIS A 174 28.78 20.74 3.57
N LEU A 175 28.75 19.83 2.59
CA LEU A 175 29.01 20.17 1.17
C LEU A 175 27.92 21.08 0.59
N ALA A 176 26.65 20.85 0.94
CA ALA A 176 25.54 21.68 0.51
C ALA A 176 25.70 23.11 1.04
N ILE A 177 26.07 23.23 2.32
CA ILE A 177 26.35 24.51 2.98
C ILE A 177 27.49 25.24 2.26
N GLN A 178 28.62 24.57 2.00
CA GLN A 178 29.76 25.18 1.32
C GLN A 178 29.43 25.69 -0.09
N GLU A 179 28.64 24.93 -0.86
CA GLU A 179 28.23 25.34 -2.20
C GLU A 179 27.22 26.50 -2.16
N ALA A 180 26.26 26.46 -1.23
CA ALA A 180 25.29 27.53 -1.04
C ALA A 180 25.97 28.85 -0.64
N LEU A 181 26.97 28.80 0.24
CA LEU A 181 27.77 29.98 0.62
C LEU A 181 28.51 30.59 -0.57
N LYS A 182 29.15 29.77 -1.40
CA LYS A 182 29.83 30.24 -2.62
C LYS A 182 28.86 30.93 -3.59
N LEU A 183 27.63 30.43 -3.68
CA LEU A 183 26.59 30.96 -4.56
C LEU A 183 25.71 32.03 -3.92
N LYS A 184 25.98 32.36 -2.65
CA LYS A 184 25.20 33.30 -1.83
C LYS A 184 23.71 32.95 -1.80
N ILE A 185 23.40 31.67 -1.67
CA ILE A 185 22.03 31.18 -1.50
C ILE A 185 21.77 31.11 0.01
N PRO A 186 20.73 31.76 0.53
CA PRO A 186 20.43 31.75 1.96
C PRO A 186 20.07 30.35 2.45
N ILE A 187 20.43 30.06 3.70
CA ILE A 187 20.27 28.75 4.33
C ILE A 187 19.42 28.87 5.60
N ILE A 188 18.32 28.12 5.62
CA ILE A 188 17.60 27.74 6.84
C ILE A 188 18.03 26.34 7.20
N ALA A 189 18.46 26.11 8.44
CA ALA A 189 18.85 24.77 8.87
C ALA A 189 18.43 24.45 10.30
N ILE A 190 18.03 23.19 10.52
CA ILE A 190 17.91 22.63 11.86
C ILE A 190 19.32 22.37 12.39
N VAL A 191 19.62 22.91 13.57
CA VAL A 191 20.92 22.75 14.24
C VAL A 191 20.73 22.08 15.60
N ASP A 192 21.16 20.83 15.71
CA ASP A 192 21.22 20.14 17.01
C ASP A 192 22.41 20.67 17.82
N THR A 193 22.44 20.38 19.11
CA THR A 193 23.51 20.68 20.07
C THR A 193 24.91 20.24 19.65
N ASN A 194 25.06 19.26 18.76
CA ASN A 194 26.34 18.83 18.20
C ASN A 194 26.76 19.59 16.92
N SER A 195 25.88 20.42 16.37
CA SER A 195 26.04 21.11 15.09
C SER A 195 26.84 22.41 15.25
N ASN A 196 27.41 22.91 14.14
CA ASN A 196 27.98 24.25 14.09
C ASN A 196 26.95 25.23 13.50
N PRO A 197 26.44 26.21 14.26
CA PRO A 197 25.44 27.16 13.76
C PRO A 197 26.03 28.23 12.82
N ASP A 198 27.37 28.33 12.72
CA ASP A 198 28.02 29.30 11.83
C ASP A 198 27.72 29.03 10.35
N ASN A 199 27.66 30.10 9.57
CA ASN A 199 27.37 30.07 8.13
C ASN A 199 25.97 29.55 7.77
N ILE A 200 25.06 29.52 8.74
CA ILE A 200 23.63 29.34 8.53
C ILE A 200 22.97 30.70 8.75
N ASP A 201 22.27 31.23 7.74
CA ASP A 201 21.62 32.55 7.85
C ASP A 201 20.48 32.54 8.87
N HIS A 202 19.76 31.42 8.95
CA HIS A 202 18.59 31.23 9.80
C HIS A 202 18.66 29.88 10.53
N PRO A 203 19.50 29.78 11.58
CA PRO A 203 19.61 28.56 12.38
C PRO A 203 18.36 28.36 13.23
N ILE A 204 17.85 27.15 13.24
CA ILE A 204 16.73 26.73 14.09
C ILE A 204 17.25 25.65 15.03
N PRO A 205 17.46 25.93 16.32
CA PRO A 205 17.92 24.92 17.24
C PRO A 205 16.83 23.85 17.44
N GLY A 206 17.19 22.58 17.34
CA GLY A 206 16.23 21.49 17.49
C GLY A 206 16.81 20.12 17.21
N ASN A 207 16.14 19.09 17.72
CA ASN A 207 16.48 17.69 17.48
C ASN A 207 16.36 17.34 15.99
N ASP A 208 17.43 16.82 15.38
CA ASP A 208 17.46 16.35 13.98
C ASP A 208 17.60 14.82 13.83
N ASP A 209 17.49 14.07 14.92
CA ASP A 209 17.54 12.59 14.98
C ASP A 209 16.16 11.95 15.07
N ALA A 210 15.22 12.61 15.74
CA ALA A 210 13.90 12.07 16.03
C ALA A 210 12.96 12.25 14.82
N ILE A 211 12.44 11.14 14.29
CA ILE A 211 11.48 11.12 13.19
C ILE A 211 10.28 12.05 13.46
N ARG A 212 9.76 12.08 14.69
CA ARG A 212 8.63 12.95 15.07
C ARG A 212 8.97 14.44 14.93
N SER A 213 10.16 14.85 15.37
CA SER A 213 10.63 16.23 15.25
C SER A 213 10.83 16.61 13.78
N ILE A 214 11.50 15.75 13.00
CA ILE A 214 11.73 15.95 11.56
C ILE A 214 10.39 16.09 10.80
N ARG A 215 9.42 15.21 11.07
CA ARG A 215 8.08 15.29 10.46
C ARG A 215 7.38 16.60 10.81
N LEU A 216 7.50 17.08 12.04
CA LEU A 216 6.91 18.36 12.45
C LEU A 216 7.54 19.52 11.66
N TYR A 217 8.86 19.59 11.56
CA TYR A 217 9.53 20.66 10.79
C TYR A 217 9.10 20.63 9.33
N CYS A 218 9.15 19.45 8.69
CA CYS A 218 8.73 19.29 7.30
C CYS A 218 7.26 19.68 7.08
N SER A 219 6.36 19.31 8.00
CA SER A 219 4.95 19.73 7.93
C SER A 219 4.83 21.26 7.96
N LEU A 220 5.50 21.92 8.91
CA LEU A 220 5.46 23.38 9.03
C LEU A 220 6.05 24.07 7.79
N PHE A 221 7.16 23.56 7.27
CA PHE A 221 7.78 24.08 6.05
C PHE A 221 6.86 23.92 4.83
N ALA A 222 6.27 22.73 4.63
CA ALA A 222 5.34 22.48 3.54
C ALA A 222 4.11 23.40 3.61
N ASP A 223 3.53 23.59 4.80
CA ASP A 223 2.40 24.49 5.00
C ASP A 223 2.75 25.94 4.65
N ALA A 224 3.95 26.41 5.04
CA ALA A 224 4.43 27.75 4.69
C ALA A 224 4.68 27.91 3.18
N VAL A 225 5.21 26.89 2.52
CA VAL A 225 5.36 26.86 1.06
C VAL A 225 4.01 26.95 0.37
N LEU A 226 3.05 26.10 0.74
CA LEU A 226 1.73 26.05 0.14
C LEU A 226 0.99 27.38 0.30
N ALA A 227 1.05 28.00 1.48
CA ALA A 227 0.52 29.34 1.71
C ALA A 227 1.18 30.39 0.81
N GLY A 228 2.50 30.29 0.59
CA GLY A 228 3.24 31.17 -0.30
C GLY A 228 2.83 31.01 -1.78
N ILE A 229 2.63 29.77 -2.23
CA ILE A 229 2.13 29.47 -3.59
C ILE A 229 0.74 30.07 -3.78
N GLU A 230 -0.17 29.86 -2.82
CA GLU A 230 -1.52 30.42 -2.87
C GLU A 230 -1.48 31.94 -3.04
N GLU A 231 -0.63 32.64 -2.28
CA GLU A 231 -0.52 34.09 -2.36
C GLU A 231 0.14 34.57 -3.66
N CYS A 232 1.12 33.82 -4.17
CA CYS A 232 1.75 34.09 -5.47
C CYS A 232 0.69 34.05 -6.60
N LEU A 233 -0.16 33.03 -6.57
CA LEU A 233 -1.25 32.87 -7.54
C LEU A 233 -2.25 34.03 -7.46
N VAL A 234 -2.66 34.42 -6.24
CA VAL A 234 -3.56 35.58 -6.04
C VAL A 234 -2.94 36.90 -6.53
N ALA A 235 -1.64 37.13 -6.26
CA ALA A 235 -0.96 38.38 -6.62
C ALA A 235 -0.65 38.50 -8.12
N SER A 236 -0.47 37.38 -8.83
CA SER A 236 -0.15 37.37 -10.26
C SER A 236 -1.28 37.88 -11.17
N GLY A 237 -2.51 38.07 -10.65
CA GLY A 237 -3.63 38.58 -11.42
C GLY A 237 -4.03 37.68 -12.60
N GLU A 238 -3.47 36.47 -12.70
CA GLU A 238 -3.93 35.45 -13.62
C GLU A 238 -5.27 34.92 -13.12
N LYS A 239 -6.34 35.61 -13.54
CA LYS A 239 -7.59 34.93 -13.86
C LYS A 239 -7.31 33.89 -14.92
N ASN A 240 -6.84 32.72 -14.51
CA ASN A 240 -7.09 31.49 -15.25
C ASN A 240 -8.24 30.79 -14.51
N GLU A 241 -9.45 31.27 -14.78
CA GLU A 241 -10.71 30.78 -14.21
C GLU A 241 -11.01 29.30 -14.53
N MET A 242 -10.12 28.58 -15.22
CA MET A 242 -10.31 27.16 -15.54
C MET A 242 -9.57 26.18 -14.61
N VAL A 243 -8.51 26.56 -13.89
CA VAL A 243 -7.75 25.58 -13.08
C VAL A 243 -7.34 26.16 -11.71
N ASN A 244 -8.30 26.21 -10.78
CA ASN A 244 -8.07 26.58 -9.39
C ASN A 244 -7.20 25.52 -8.68
N ALA A 245 -6.18 25.93 -7.90
CA ALA A 245 -5.36 25.02 -7.10
C ALA A 245 -6.18 24.14 -6.13
N GLY A 246 -7.29 24.65 -5.61
CA GLY A 246 -8.26 23.87 -4.84
C GLY A 246 -8.95 22.79 -5.67
N LEU A 247 -9.20 23.04 -6.96
CA LEU A 247 -9.76 22.06 -7.89
C LEU A 247 -8.73 20.99 -8.28
N VAL A 248 -7.47 21.39 -8.49
CA VAL A 248 -6.35 20.45 -8.70
C VAL A 248 -6.15 19.56 -7.48
N LYS A 249 -6.16 20.15 -6.27
CA LYS A 249 -6.08 19.40 -5.01
C LYS A 249 -7.26 18.43 -4.88
N LYS A 250 -8.49 18.90 -5.13
CA LYS A 250 -9.69 18.05 -5.09
C LYS A 250 -9.62 16.90 -6.11
N LEU A 251 -9.09 17.14 -7.31
CA LEU A 251 -8.93 16.11 -8.34
C LEU A 251 -7.84 15.11 -7.95
N ARG A 252 -6.74 15.58 -7.35
CA ARG A 252 -5.69 14.72 -6.81
C ARG A 252 -6.20 13.84 -5.67
N ASP A 253 -6.93 14.43 -4.74
CA ASP A 253 -7.50 13.70 -3.61
C ASP A 253 -8.53 12.65 -4.08
N LYS A 254 -9.28 12.93 -5.16
CA LYS A 254 -10.24 11.98 -5.78
C LYS A 254 -9.56 10.90 -6.64
N SER A 255 -8.52 11.24 -7.39
CA SER A 255 -7.93 10.33 -8.42
C SER A 255 -6.64 9.63 -7.98
N GLY A 256 -5.98 10.12 -6.92
CA GLY A 256 -4.64 9.71 -6.49
C GLY A 256 -3.54 10.01 -7.51
N ALA A 257 -3.83 10.70 -8.61
CA ALA A 257 -2.85 11.01 -9.65
C ALA A 257 -1.84 12.08 -9.19
N GLY A 258 -0.70 12.18 -9.89
CA GLY A 258 0.32 13.20 -9.59
C GLY A 258 -0.25 14.61 -9.70
N MET A 259 0.25 15.56 -8.91
CA MET A 259 -0.27 16.95 -8.90
C MET A 259 -0.21 17.61 -10.28
N MET A 260 0.86 17.35 -11.03
CA MET A 260 1.02 17.83 -12.41
C MET A 260 0.11 17.12 -13.40
N ASP A 261 -0.15 15.82 -13.20
CA ASP A 261 -1.11 15.06 -14.01
C ASP A 261 -2.53 15.59 -13.80
N CYS A 262 -2.92 15.89 -12.55
CA CYS A 262 -4.21 16.50 -12.21
C CYS A 262 -4.36 17.91 -12.78
N LYS A 263 -3.30 18.73 -12.69
CA LYS A 263 -3.29 20.05 -13.29
C LYS A 263 -3.44 19.96 -14.80
N LYS A 264 -2.68 19.06 -15.45
CA LYS A 264 -2.76 18.83 -16.89
C LYS A 264 -4.14 18.34 -17.31
N ALA A 265 -4.72 17.40 -16.58
CA ALA A 265 -6.08 16.91 -16.85
C ALA A 265 -7.09 18.05 -16.81
N LEU A 266 -7.04 18.92 -15.79
CA LEU A 266 -7.94 20.06 -15.69
C LEU A 266 -7.68 21.13 -16.76
N VAL A 267 -6.44 21.30 -17.23
CA VAL A 267 -6.14 22.19 -18.36
C VAL A 267 -6.73 21.64 -19.66
N GLU A 268 -6.57 20.33 -19.91
CA GLU A 268 -7.03 19.67 -21.14
C GLU A 268 -8.55 19.47 -21.19
N THR A 269 -9.24 19.58 -20.05
CA THR A 269 -10.69 19.45 -19.95
C THR A 269 -11.39 20.75 -19.58
N ASP A 270 -10.72 21.88 -19.78
CA ASP A 270 -11.30 23.21 -19.56
C ASP A 270 -11.84 23.44 -18.13
N GLY A 271 -11.22 22.81 -17.13
CA GLY A 271 -11.64 22.88 -15.73
C GLY A 271 -12.84 22.00 -15.38
N ASP A 272 -13.38 21.25 -16.34
CA ASP A 272 -14.47 20.31 -16.11
C ASP A 272 -13.97 19.12 -15.30
N PHE A 273 -14.43 19.04 -14.04
CA PHE A 273 -13.92 18.11 -13.04
C PHE A 273 -14.19 16.64 -13.39
N GLU A 274 -15.39 16.30 -13.86
CA GLU A 274 -15.71 14.90 -14.19
C GLU A 274 -15.00 14.48 -15.48
N LYS A 275 -14.90 15.37 -16.48
CA LYS A 275 -14.07 15.09 -17.66
C LYS A 275 -12.59 14.94 -17.29
N ALA A 276 -12.08 15.70 -16.33
CA ALA A 276 -10.69 15.59 -15.88
C ALA A 276 -10.42 14.23 -15.20
N VAL A 277 -11.38 13.73 -14.41
CA VAL A 277 -11.33 12.37 -13.86
C VAL A 277 -11.30 11.33 -14.98
N ASP A 278 -12.18 11.45 -15.96
CA ASP A 278 -12.24 10.52 -17.10
C ASP A 278 -10.99 10.60 -17.98
N TRP A 279 -10.42 11.79 -18.14
CA TRP A 279 -9.17 12.01 -18.86
C TRP A 279 -7.99 11.31 -18.16
N LEU A 280 -7.90 11.42 -16.83
CA LEU A 280 -6.87 10.72 -16.03
C LEU A 280 -7.03 9.20 -16.11
N ARG A 281 -8.26 8.68 -16.11
CA ARG A 281 -8.54 7.25 -16.31
C ARG A 281 -8.13 6.80 -17.71
N THR A 282 -8.54 7.53 -18.74
CA THR A 282 -8.26 7.22 -20.16
C THR A 282 -6.77 7.23 -20.46
N LYS A 283 -6.00 8.12 -19.82
CA LYS A 283 -4.54 8.21 -19.98
C LYS A 283 -3.76 7.24 -19.09
N GLY A 284 -4.43 6.45 -18.25
CA GLY A 284 -3.78 5.53 -17.32
C GLY A 284 -2.97 6.24 -16.23
N LEU A 285 -3.23 7.52 -15.96
CA LEU A 285 -2.43 8.35 -15.05
C LEU A 285 -2.92 8.31 -13.61
N SER A 286 -4.09 7.71 -13.35
CA SER A 286 -4.61 7.51 -11.99
C SER A 286 -3.73 6.55 -11.19
N ALA A 287 -3.73 6.72 -9.86
CA ALA A 287 -3.00 5.83 -8.96
C ALA A 287 -3.42 4.36 -9.12
N ALA A 288 -4.68 4.12 -9.50
CA ALA A 288 -5.22 2.79 -9.74
C ALA A 288 -4.77 2.21 -11.08
N ALA A 289 -4.79 3.01 -12.16
CA ALA A 289 -4.35 2.54 -13.48
C ALA A 289 -2.87 2.17 -13.48
N LYS A 290 -1.99 2.99 -12.88
CA LYS A 290 -0.54 2.70 -12.74
C LYS A 290 -0.23 1.45 -11.90
N LYS A 291 -1.19 0.96 -11.11
CA LYS A 291 -1.04 -0.22 -10.25
C LYS A 291 -1.83 -1.42 -10.75
N SER A 292 -2.60 -1.28 -11.83
CA SER A 292 -3.48 -2.33 -12.33
C SER A 292 -2.74 -3.59 -12.78
N ASP A 293 -1.49 -3.48 -13.23
CA ASP A 293 -0.67 -4.63 -13.64
C ASP A 293 0.04 -5.36 -12.48
N ARG A 294 -0.03 -4.83 -11.25
CA ARG A 294 0.65 -5.42 -10.10
C ARG A 294 -0.05 -6.71 -9.63
N VAL A 295 0.71 -7.65 -9.09
CA VAL A 295 0.15 -8.89 -8.52
C VAL A 295 -0.40 -8.59 -7.13
N ALA A 296 -1.69 -8.86 -6.92
CA ALA A 296 -2.36 -8.73 -5.63
C ALA A 296 -2.78 -10.13 -5.16
N ALA A 297 -1.89 -10.80 -4.40
CA ALA A 297 -2.10 -12.16 -3.89
C ALA A 297 -2.55 -12.18 -2.40
N GLU A 298 -2.30 -11.09 -1.67
CA GLU A 298 -2.71 -10.93 -0.28
C GLU A 298 -4.13 -10.32 -0.19
N GLY A 299 -4.59 -9.93 1.00
CA GLY A 299 -5.92 -9.36 1.24
C GLY A 299 -6.76 -10.18 2.22
N VAL A 300 -8.06 -10.31 1.94
CA VAL A 300 -9.01 -11.08 2.79
C VAL A 300 -10.10 -11.76 1.97
N THR A 301 -10.62 -12.85 2.51
CA THR A 301 -11.92 -13.43 2.15
C THR A 301 -12.96 -13.01 3.18
N ALA A 302 -14.18 -12.76 2.75
CA ALA A 302 -15.28 -12.34 3.62
C ALA A 302 -16.57 -13.08 3.28
N VAL A 303 -17.44 -13.23 4.30
CA VAL A 303 -18.74 -13.90 4.14
C VAL A 303 -19.85 -13.08 4.77
N LYS A 304 -21.02 -13.09 4.13
CA LYS A 304 -22.26 -12.59 4.73
C LYS A 304 -23.31 -13.68 4.60
N VAL A 305 -23.96 -14.00 5.72
CA VAL A 305 -25.06 -14.98 5.75
C VAL A 305 -26.29 -14.31 6.30
N VAL A 306 -27.41 -14.44 5.58
CA VAL A 306 -28.74 -14.02 5.98
C VAL A 306 -29.69 -15.19 5.75
N ASP A 307 -30.03 -15.88 6.83
CA ASP A 307 -30.95 -17.03 6.85
C ASP A 307 -30.51 -18.16 5.88
N LYS A 308 -31.18 -18.25 4.72
CA LYS A 308 -30.97 -19.28 3.70
C LYS A 308 -30.01 -18.88 2.57
N ILE A 309 -29.43 -17.68 2.65
CA ILE A 309 -28.55 -17.12 1.63
C ILE A 309 -27.21 -16.78 2.26
N GLY A 310 -26.12 -17.23 1.65
CA GLY A 310 -24.77 -16.84 1.99
C GLY A 310 -24.02 -16.32 0.77
N ALA A 311 -23.33 -15.20 0.90
CA ALA A 311 -22.38 -14.70 -0.08
C ALA A 311 -20.96 -14.80 0.47
N ILE A 312 -20.02 -15.16 -0.40
CA ILE A 312 -18.58 -15.18 -0.13
C ILE A 312 -17.87 -14.34 -1.18
N VAL A 313 -16.92 -13.53 -0.75
CA VAL A 313 -16.14 -12.64 -1.61
C VAL A 313 -14.65 -12.74 -1.27
N GLU A 314 -13.80 -12.54 -2.27
CA GLU A 314 -12.34 -12.35 -2.08
C GLU A 314 -11.94 -10.97 -2.58
N VAL A 315 -11.35 -10.17 -1.68
CA VAL A 315 -10.80 -8.86 -2.00
C VAL A 315 -9.29 -8.90 -1.75
N ASN A 316 -8.52 -8.74 -2.81
CA ASN A 316 -7.07 -8.83 -2.74
C ASN A 316 -6.38 -7.48 -2.59
N SER A 317 -5.18 -7.51 -1.99
CA SER A 317 -4.20 -6.43 -1.89
C SER A 317 -2.80 -6.90 -2.31
N GLU A 318 -1.84 -5.98 -2.45
CA GLU A 318 -0.44 -6.33 -2.75
C GLU A 318 0.24 -6.93 -1.51
N THR A 319 0.01 -6.36 -0.33
CA THR A 319 0.63 -6.78 0.93
C THR A 319 -0.39 -7.28 1.96
N ASP A 320 0.08 -8.06 2.93
CA ASP A 320 -0.71 -8.60 4.04
C ASP A 320 -1.04 -7.53 5.11
N PHE A 321 -0.27 -6.44 5.17
CA PHE A 321 -0.51 -5.32 6.08
C PHE A 321 -1.85 -4.63 5.83
N VAL A 322 -2.29 -4.56 4.56
CA VAL A 322 -3.57 -3.94 4.17
C VAL A 322 -4.76 -4.66 4.78
N ALA A 323 -4.70 -5.97 5.00
CA ALA A 323 -5.77 -6.75 5.62
C ALA A 323 -6.13 -6.27 7.05
N ARG A 324 -5.22 -5.55 7.71
CA ARG A 324 -5.43 -4.96 9.06
C ARG A 324 -5.82 -3.48 9.03
N ASN A 325 -5.92 -2.87 7.86
CA ASN A 325 -6.28 -1.46 7.71
C ASN A 325 -7.80 -1.28 7.88
N GLU A 326 -8.22 -0.38 8.77
CA GLU A 326 -9.65 -0.15 9.07
C GLU A 326 -10.47 0.26 7.84
N LYS A 327 -9.91 1.07 6.92
CA LYS A 327 -10.62 1.49 5.70
C LYS A 327 -10.82 0.31 4.75
N PHE A 328 -9.81 -0.54 4.63
CA PHE A 328 -9.90 -1.76 3.83
C PHE A 328 -10.92 -2.74 4.42
N GLN A 329 -10.90 -2.94 5.73
CA GLN A 329 -11.87 -3.80 6.42
C GLN A 329 -13.31 -3.28 6.25
N GLN A 330 -13.52 -1.96 6.31
CA GLN A 330 -14.84 -1.36 6.07
C GLN A 330 -15.29 -1.54 4.63
N LEU A 331 -14.40 -1.35 3.65
CA LEU A 331 -14.68 -1.60 2.25
C LEU A 331 -15.13 -3.05 2.03
N VAL A 332 -14.39 -4.01 2.57
CA VAL A 332 -14.71 -5.45 2.46
C VAL A 332 -16.04 -5.78 3.13
N GLU A 333 -16.31 -5.19 4.29
CA GLU A 333 -17.59 -5.35 4.98
C GLU A 333 -18.73 -4.87 4.06
N ASN A 334 -18.67 -3.63 3.57
CA ASN A 334 -19.67 -3.06 2.65
C ASN A 334 -19.90 -3.94 1.42
N ILE A 335 -18.82 -4.44 0.81
CA ILE A 335 -18.90 -5.35 -0.34
C ILE A 335 -19.63 -6.65 0.05
N SER A 336 -19.25 -7.27 1.17
CA SER A 336 -19.85 -8.54 1.63
C SER A 336 -21.35 -8.38 1.98
N GLU A 337 -21.75 -7.24 2.54
CA GLU A 337 -23.15 -6.95 2.86
C GLU A 337 -23.99 -6.82 1.59
N LEU A 338 -23.46 -6.16 0.56
CA LEU A 338 -24.13 -6.04 -0.72
C LEU A 338 -24.13 -7.35 -1.51
N ALA A 339 -23.07 -8.15 -1.40
CA ALA A 339 -22.87 -9.36 -2.19
C ALA A 339 -24.04 -10.34 -2.11
N ILE A 340 -24.80 -10.38 -1.02
CA ILE A 340 -25.98 -11.26 -0.87
C ILE A 340 -27.11 -10.95 -1.87
N HIS A 341 -27.09 -9.76 -2.48
CA HIS A 341 -28.14 -9.25 -3.35
C HIS A 341 -27.81 -9.34 -4.85
N TYR A 342 -26.65 -9.90 -5.23
CA TYR A 342 -26.15 -9.88 -6.60
C TYR A 342 -25.65 -11.26 -7.04
N ASP A 343 -26.09 -11.74 -8.21
CA ASP A 343 -25.79 -13.10 -8.65
C ASP A 343 -24.37 -13.28 -9.23
N ASN A 344 -23.71 -12.18 -9.62
CA ASN A 344 -22.40 -12.23 -10.27
C ASN A 344 -21.53 -11.00 -9.97
N LEU A 345 -20.23 -11.19 -10.17
CA LEU A 345 -19.18 -10.22 -9.87
C LEU A 345 -19.38 -8.88 -10.56
N GLU A 346 -19.77 -8.87 -11.83
CA GLU A 346 -19.92 -7.66 -12.62
C GLU A 346 -21.10 -6.81 -12.11
N SER A 347 -22.22 -7.45 -11.78
CA SER A 347 -23.36 -6.77 -11.16
C SER A 347 -23.02 -6.22 -9.76
N LEU A 348 -22.21 -6.95 -8.99
CA LEU A 348 -21.76 -6.50 -7.67
C LEU A 348 -20.83 -5.28 -7.78
N LYS A 349 -19.88 -5.26 -8.73
CA LYS A 349 -18.99 -4.09 -8.92
C LYS A 349 -19.77 -2.78 -9.16
N LEU A 350 -20.92 -2.87 -9.83
CA LEU A 350 -21.81 -1.75 -10.12
C LEU A 350 -22.81 -1.44 -8.99
N ALA A 351 -22.84 -2.24 -7.92
CA ALA A 351 -23.71 -2.03 -6.77
C ALA A 351 -23.38 -0.73 -6.04
N LYS A 352 -24.42 0.02 -5.65
CA LYS A 352 -24.23 1.26 -4.88
C LYS A 352 -24.02 0.96 -3.40
N THR A 353 -22.98 1.54 -2.83
CA THR A 353 -22.69 1.50 -1.40
C THR A 353 -23.47 2.57 -0.63
N PRO A 354 -23.49 2.53 0.71
CA PRO A 354 -24.19 3.55 1.52
C PRO A 354 -23.73 5.00 1.24
N THR A 355 -22.55 5.17 0.65
CA THR A 355 -22.02 6.48 0.24
C THR A 355 -22.60 7.01 -1.07
N GLY A 356 -23.37 6.18 -1.79
CA GLY A 356 -23.97 6.49 -3.09
C GLY A 356 -23.08 6.19 -4.30
N LYS A 357 -21.81 5.83 -4.08
CA LYS A 357 -20.85 5.39 -5.10
C LYS A 357 -21.01 3.90 -5.41
N THR A 358 -20.55 3.47 -6.58
CA THR A 358 -20.43 2.04 -6.92
C THR A 358 -19.28 1.39 -6.14
N ILE A 359 -19.34 0.07 -5.96
CA ILE A 359 -18.23 -0.70 -5.36
C ILE A 359 -16.93 -0.48 -6.15
N GLU A 360 -17.00 -0.43 -7.49
CA GLU A 360 -15.82 -0.16 -8.33
C GLU A 360 -15.20 1.20 -8.02
N GLU A 361 -16.01 2.25 -7.90
CA GLU A 361 -15.54 3.59 -7.51
C GLU A 361 -14.94 3.62 -6.10
N GLU A 362 -15.55 2.91 -5.14
CA GLU A 362 -15.04 2.86 -3.77
C GLU A 362 -13.71 2.09 -3.67
N ILE A 363 -13.54 1.03 -4.47
CA ILE A 363 -12.25 0.34 -4.62
C ILE A 363 -11.21 1.31 -5.18
N LEU A 364 -11.53 2.08 -6.23
CA LEU A 364 -10.61 3.06 -6.82
C LEU A 364 -10.19 4.16 -5.83
N ASP A 365 -11.13 4.69 -5.05
CA ASP A 365 -10.85 5.67 -3.99
C ASP A 365 -9.92 5.09 -2.92
N ASN A 366 -10.15 3.83 -2.54
CA ASN A 366 -9.31 3.14 -1.57
C ASN A 366 -7.91 2.83 -2.13
N VAL A 367 -7.77 2.52 -3.43
CA VAL A 367 -6.44 2.39 -4.08
C VAL A 367 -5.67 3.71 -4.04
N ALA A 368 -6.35 4.83 -4.28
CA ALA A 368 -5.73 6.16 -4.18
C ALA A 368 -5.29 6.49 -2.75
N THR A 369 -6.07 6.06 -1.76
CA THR A 369 -5.84 6.37 -0.34
C THR A 369 -4.83 5.46 0.33
N ILE A 370 -4.93 4.14 0.09
CA ILE A 370 -4.08 3.10 0.68
C ILE A 370 -2.76 3.01 -0.07
N GLY A 371 -2.76 3.30 -1.38
CA GLY A 371 -1.54 3.31 -2.19
C GLY A 371 -1.13 1.94 -2.72
N GLU A 372 -1.97 0.91 -2.61
CA GLU A 372 -1.78 -0.42 -3.19
C GLU A 372 -2.91 -0.78 -4.16
N LYS A 373 -2.64 -1.70 -5.10
CA LYS A 373 -3.67 -2.33 -5.93
C LYS A 373 -4.63 -3.09 -5.03
N LEU A 374 -5.91 -2.78 -5.16
CA LEU A 374 -7.01 -3.52 -4.56
C LEU A 374 -7.87 -4.12 -5.67
N ASN A 375 -8.36 -5.33 -5.46
CA ASN A 375 -9.17 -6.02 -6.46
C ASN A 375 -10.26 -6.86 -5.81
N LEU A 376 -11.52 -6.62 -6.17
CA LEU A 376 -12.60 -7.57 -5.89
C LEU A 376 -12.51 -8.70 -6.92
N ARG A 377 -11.89 -9.81 -6.52
CA ARG A 377 -11.42 -10.86 -7.42
C ARG A 377 -12.50 -11.84 -7.82
N ARG A 378 -13.24 -12.35 -6.85
CA ARG A 378 -14.30 -13.34 -7.08
C ARG A 378 -15.39 -13.22 -6.02
N MET A 379 -16.57 -13.67 -6.41
CA MET A 379 -17.70 -13.84 -5.52
C MET A 379 -18.47 -15.09 -5.90
N GLU A 380 -19.12 -15.69 -4.91
CA GLU A 380 -20.15 -16.70 -5.13
C GLU A 380 -21.28 -16.55 -4.11
N ILE A 381 -22.47 -16.98 -4.52
CA ILE A 381 -23.63 -17.11 -3.65
C ILE A 381 -23.96 -18.58 -3.46
N LEU A 382 -24.40 -18.91 -2.24
CA LEU A 382 -25.01 -20.17 -1.90
C LEU A 382 -26.41 -19.91 -1.34
N THR A 383 -27.40 -20.59 -1.90
CA THR A 383 -28.78 -20.57 -1.42
C THR A 383 -29.29 -21.98 -1.13
N VAL A 384 -30.12 -22.12 -0.10
CA VAL A 384 -30.86 -23.36 0.18
C VAL A 384 -32.36 -23.11 0.13
N SER A 385 -33.14 -24.07 -0.36
CA SER A 385 -34.60 -23.91 -0.47
C SER A 385 -35.27 -23.94 0.92
N GLU A 386 -34.83 -24.87 1.77
CA GLU A 386 -35.34 -25.07 3.11
C GLU A 386 -34.24 -25.60 4.01
N GLY A 387 -33.83 -24.83 5.03
CA GLY A 387 -32.64 -25.18 5.79
C GLY A 387 -31.96 -23.96 6.38
N ILE A 388 -30.63 -23.95 6.36
CA ILE A 388 -29.77 -22.81 6.70
C ILE A 388 -28.52 -22.80 5.81
N VAL A 389 -27.87 -21.65 5.74
CA VAL A 389 -26.46 -21.56 5.32
C VAL A 389 -25.61 -21.33 6.56
N ALA A 390 -24.58 -22.13 6.76
CA ALA A 390 -23.60 -21.93 7.81
C ALA A 390 -22.30 -21.38 7.24
N SER A 391 -21.55 -20.62 8.03
CA SER A 391 -20.25 -20.09 7.63
C SER A 391 -19.17 -20.34 8.68
N TYR A 392 -17.93 -20.33 8.23
CA TYR A 392 -16.75 -20.32 9.09
C TYR A 392 -15.63 -19.51 8.46
N ILE A 393 -14.84 -18.85 9.31
CA ILE A 393 -13.67 -18.07 8.91
C ILE A 393 -12.48 -18.52 9.73
N HIS A 394 -11.38 -18.80 9.04
CA HIS A 394 -10.09 -19.10 9.64
C HIS A 394 -9.14 -17.91 9.54
N ASN A 395 -8.29 -17.73 10.55
CA ASN A 395 -7.37 -16.59 10.68
C ASN A 395 -8.09 -15.24 10.49
N SER A 396 -9.10 -15.03 11.31
CA SER A 396 -9.92 -13.82 11.26
C SER A 396 -9.10 -12.56 11.55
N VAL A 397 -9.28 -11.54 10.72
CA VAL A 397 -8.66 -10.20 10.88
C VAL A 397 -9.68 -9.13 11.27
N ALA A 398 -10.95 -9.38 10.99
CA ALA A 398 -12.10 -8.57 11.39
C ALA A 398 -13.37 -9.44 11.44
N SER A 399 -14.47 -8.87 11.91
CA SER A 399 -15.77 -9.54 11.91
C SER A 399 -16.13 -10.02 10.51
N ASN A 400 -16.40 -11.31 10.37
CA ASN A 400 -16.71 -11.96 9.11
C ASN A 400 -15.63 -11.92 8.01
N GLN A 401 -14.36 -11.63 8.35
CA GLN A 401 -13.24 -11.52 7.41
C GLN A 401 -12.01 -12.30 7.88
N GLY A 402 -11.31 -12.99 6.97
CA GLY A 402 -10.10 -13.76 7.29
C GLY A 402 -9.32 -14.26 6.07
N LYS A 403 -8.45 -15.26 6.25
CA LYS A 403 -7.66 -15.84 5.15
C LYS A 403 -8.35 -17.01 4.44
N ILE A 404 -9.19 -17.74 5.17
CA ILE A 404 -10.02 -18.81 4.60
C ILE A 404 -11.45 -18.56 5.05
N SER A 405 -12.37 -18.58 4.10
CA SER A 405 -13.79 -18.45 4.35
C SER A 405 -14.54 -19.63 3.75
N VAL A 406 -15.50 -20.17 4.48
CA VAL A 406 -16.31 -21.31 4.07
C VAL A 406 -17.78 -21.00 4.23
N LEU A 407 -18.58 -21.38 3.23
CA LEU A 407 -20.03 -21.48 3.28
C LEU A 407 -20.46 -22.93 3.10
N VAL A 408 -21.46 -23.37 3.86
CA VAL A 408 -22.06 -24.72 3.75
C VAL A 408 -23.57 -24.60 3.75
N GLY A 409 -24.21 -25.11 2.70
CA GLY A 409 -25.67 -25.22 2.64
C GLY A 409 -26.15 -26.52 3.28
N LEU A 410 -27.02 -26.41 4.28
CA LEU A 410 -27.72 -27.55 4.88
C LEU A 410 -29.21 -27.43 4.61
N GLU A 411 -29.76 -28.34 3.81
CA GLU A 411 -31.20 -28.47 3.64
C GLU A 411 -31.80 -29.39 4.70
N SER A 412 -32.80 -28.90 5.42
CA SER A 412 -33.54 -29.66 6.43
C SER A 412 -34.82 -28.96 6.90
N VAL A 413 -35.87 -29.76 7.07
CA VAL A 413 -37.15 -29.37 7.71
C VAL A 413 -37.06 -29.30 9.25
N ALA A 414 -35.89 -29.54 9.84
CA ALA A 414 -35.69 -29.52 11.29
C ALA A 414 -36.15 -28.18 11.90
N SER A 415 -36.97 -28.27 12.96
CA SER A 415 -37.46 -27.10 13.70
C SER A 415 -36.37 -26.44 14.54
N ASN A 416 -35.40 -27.21 15.05
CA ASN A 416 -34.29 -26.70 15.84
C ASN A 416 -33.14 -26.19 14.94
N LYS A 417 -33.31 -24.97 14.43
CA LYS A 417 -32.33 -24.31 13.57
C LYS A 417 -30.99 -24.00 14.27
N VAL A 418 -30.98 -23.87 15.61
CA VAL A 418 -29.76 -23.60 16.39
C VAL A 418 -28.80 -24.79 16.31
N LYS A 419 -29.29 -26.00 16.59
CA LYS A 419 -28.46 -27.22 16.48
C LYS A 419 -28.03 -27.51 15.04
N LEU A 420 -28.91 -27.24 14.06
CA LEU A 420 -28.55 -27.33 12.65
C LEU A 420 -27.39 -26.37 12.30
N ALA A 421 -27.40 -25.15 12.85
CA ALA A 421 -26.33 -24.16 12.67
C ALA A 421 -25.02 -24.59 13.34
N GLU A 422 -25.08 -25.21 14.51
CA GLU A 422 -23.90 -25.77 15.18
C GLU A 422 -23.25 -26.89 14.35
N LEU A 423 -24.06 -27.79 13.79
CA LEU A 423 -23.58 -28.83 12.88
C LEU A 423 -22.94 -28.22 11.64
N GLY A 424 -23.64 -27.30 10.97
CA GLY A 424 -23.15 -26.63 9.77
C GLY A 424 -21.84 -25.89 10.02
N ARG A 425 -21.70 -25.22 11.18
CA ARG A 425 -20.44 -24.56 11.57
C ARG A 425 -19.31 -25.58 11.75
N LYS A 426 -19.55 -26.72 12.40
CA LYS A 426 -18.51 -27.76 12.56
C LYS A 426 -18.09 -28.35 11.22
N ILE A 427 -19.03 -28.58 10.30
CA ILE A 427 -18.73 -29.02 8.93
C ILE A 427 -17.92 -27.96 8.19
N ALA A 428 -18.26 -26.67 8.34
CA ALA A 428 -17.52 -25.56 7.73
C ALA A 428 -16.07 -25.48 8.26
N VAL A 429 -15.85 -25.72 9.56
CA VAL A 429 -14.49 -25.82 10.14
C VAL A 429 -13.72 -26.99 9.54
N HIS A 430 -14.37 -28.15 9.38
CA HIS A 430 -13.74 -29.30 8.75
C HIS A 430 -13.33 -28.99 7.31
N ILE A 431 -14.23 -28.44 6.48
CA ILE A 431 -13.94 -28.05 5.09
C ILE A 431 -12.78 -27.06 5.00
N ALA A 432 -12.71 -26.08 5.91
CA ALA A 432 -11.62 -25.12 5.94
C ALA A 432 -10.25 -25.81 6.09
N ALA A 433 -10.20 -26.89 6.89
CA ALA A 433 -8.99 -27.66 7.18
C ALA A 433 -8.68 -28.74 6.15
N SER A 434 -9.69 -29.46 5.64
CA SER A 434 -9.50 -30.64 4.77
C SER A 434 -9.53 -30.33 3.28
N ASN A 435 -10.02 -29.16 2.87
CA ASN A 435 -10.12 -28.70 1.47
C ASN A 435 -10.68 -29.77 0.49
N PRO A 436 -11.89 -30.31 0.74
CA PRO A 436 -12.51 -31.30 -0.14
C PRO A 436 -12.89 -30.67 -1.49
N TYR A 437 -12.95 -31.51 -2.52
CA TYR A 437 -13.24 -31.10 -3.89
C TYR A 437 -14.73 -31.17 -4.20
N ALA A 438 -15.45 -32.08 -3.55
CA ALA A 438 -16.87 -32.33 -3.79
C ALA A 438 -17.59 -32.75 -2.52
N VAL A 439 -18.93 -32.56 -2.48
CA VAL A 439 -19.76 -33.02 -1.37
C VAL A 439 -19.80 -34.55 -1.35
N ASP A 440 -20.18 -35.14 -2.50
CA ASP A 440 -20.20 -36.58 -2.73
C ASP A 440 -19.46 -36.94 -4.03
N ALA A 441 -19.21 -38.25 -4.23
CA ALA A 441 -18.47 -38.74 -5.39
C ALA A 441 -19.17 -38.48 -6.74
N SER A 442 -20.49 -38.24 -6.75
CA SER A 442 -21.24 -37.94 -7.98
C SER A 442 -21.03 -36.51 -8.47
N ASN A 443 -20.59 -35.61 -7.58
CA ASN A 443 -20.27 -34.22 -7.90
C ASN A 443 -18.81 -34.01 -8.35
N LEU A 444 -18.00 -35.06 -8.42
CA LEU A 444 -16.60 -34.97 -8.83
C LEU A 444 -16.47 -35.09 -10.35
N ASP A 445 -15.56 -34.30 -10.97
CA ASP A 445 -15.23 -34.46 -12.39
C ASP A 445 -14.67 -35.88 -12.64
N PRO A 446 -15.31 -36.69 -13.52
CA PRO A 446 -14.83 -38.03 -13.85
C PRO A 446 -13.37 -38.07 -14.32
N ASN A 447 -12.85 -36.98 -14.91
CA ASN A 447 -11.46 -36.89 -15.36
C ASN A 447 -10.46 -36.91 -14.21
N ILE A 448 -10.81 -36.40 -13.03
CA ILE A 448 -9.93 -36.41 -11.85
C ILE A 448 -9.68 -37.86 -11.43
N ILE A 449 -10.75 -38.66 -11.31
CA ILE A 449 -10.66 -40.08 -10.95
C ILE A 449 -9.91 -40.85 -12.04
N ALA A 450 -10.21 -40.60 -13.31
CA ALA A 450 -9.56 -41.30 -14.43
C ALA A 450 -8.04 -41.02 -14.46
N ARG A 451 -7.65 -39.76 -14.27
CA ARG A 451 -6.24 -39.35 -14.20
C ARG A 451 -5.52 -40.01 -13.02
N GLU A 452 -6.10 -39.94 -11.82
CA GLU A 452 -5.48 -40.50 -10.63
C GLU A 452 -5.36 -42.03 -10.71
N ARG A 453 -6.38 -42.69 -11.27
CA ARG A 453 -6.37 -44.12 -11.56
C ARG A 453 -5.21 -44.49 -12.49
N ASN A 454 -4.99 -43.73 -13.57
CA ASN A 454 -3.89 -43.96 -14.50
C ASN A 454 -2.52 -43.80 -13.81
N ILE A 455 -2.36 -42.77 -12.97
CA ILE A 455 -1.13 -42.56 -12.18
C ILE A 455 -0.86 -43.78 -11.28
N PHE A 456 -1.85 -44.29 -10.56
CA PHE A 456 -1.68 -45.46 -9.71
C PHE A 456 -1.38 -46.75 -10.49
N ILE A 457 -1.95 -46.92 -11.68
CA ILE A 457 -1.65 -48.03 -12.58
C ILE A 457 -0.17 -47.97 -13.00
N GLU A 458 0.29 -46.81 -13.49
CA GLU A 458 1.68 -46.62 -13.91
C GLU A 458 2.69 -46.85 -12.79
N GLN A 459 2.43 -46.29 -11.59
CA GLN A 459 3.25 -46.53 -10.41
C GLN A 459 3.33 -48.03 -10.05
N SER A 460 2.20 -48.74 -10.15
CA SER A 460 2.13 -50.16 -9.79
C SER A 460 2.80 -51.05 -10.84
N LYS A 461 2.75 -50.68 -12.13
CA LYS A 461 3.50 -51.32 -13.22
C LYS A 461 5.00 -51.10 -13.08
N ALA A 462 5.44 -49.89 -12.75
CA ALA A 462 6.86 -49.57 -12.52
C ALA A 462 7.47 -50.39 -11.37
N LEU A 463 6.66 -50.80 -10.40
CA LEU A 463 7.05 -51.68 -9.29
C LEU A 463 7.07 -53.18 -9.66
N GLY A 464 6.83 -53.55 -10.93
CA GLY A 464 6.94 -54.92 -11.42
C GLY A 464 5.84 -55.87 -10.93
N LYS A 465 4.66 -55.36 -10.58
CA LYS A 465 3.54 -56.18 -10.07
C LYS A 465 2.73 -56.80 -11.20
N ALA A 466 2.10 -57.96 -10.93
CA ALA A 466 1.20 -58.62 -11.90
C ALA A 466 -0.13 -57.86 -12.06
N ASP A 467 -0.72 -57.87 -13.25
CA ASP A 467 -1.90 -57.05 -13.63
C ASP A 467 -3.11 -57.26 -12.70
N ASN A 468 -3.38 -58.50 -12.29
CA ASN A 468 -4.46 -58.85 -11.36
C ASN A 468 -4.28 -58.29 -9.93
N ILE A 469 -3.03 -58.05 -9.51
CA ILE A 469 -2.70 -57.41 -8.23
C ILE A 469 -2.78 -55.89 -8.36
N ILE A 470 -2.38 -55.36 -9.52
CA ILE A 470 -2.45 -53.91 -9.82
C ILE A 470 -3.88 -53.42 -9.72
N GLU A 471 -4.85 -54.11 -10.32
CA GLU A 471 -6.25 -53.70 -10.31
C GLU A 471 -6.81 -53.54 -8.88
N LYS A 472 -6.64 -54.57 -8.03
CA LYS A 472 -7.07 -54.53 -6.62
C LYS A 472 -6.36 -53.45 -5.81
N MET A 473 -5.07 -53.22 -6.07
CA MET A 473 -4.31 -52.17 -5.39
C MET A 473 -4.80 -50.77 -5.77
N VAL A 474 -5.05 -50.56 -7.06
CA VAL A 474 -5.54 -49.29 -7.59
C VAL A 474 -6.92 -48.98 -7.02
N GLU A 475 -7.83 -49.97 -6.96
CA GLU A 475 -9.14 -49.77 -6.31
C GLU A 475 -9.02 -49.35 -4.85
N GLY A 476 -8.15 -49.98 -4.07
CA GLY A 476 -7.92 -49.61 -2.67
C GLY A 476 -7.35 -48.20 -2.53
N ARG A 477 -6.41 -47.80 -3.40
CA ARG A 477 -5.84 -46.45 -3.43
C ARG A 477 -6.85 -45.39 -3.85
N ILE A 478 -7.68 -45.69 -4.84
CA ILE A 478 -8.76 -44.80 -5.27
C ILE A 478 -9.79 -44.61 -4.15
N ARG A 479 -10.15 -45.67 -3.42
CA ARG A 479 -11.04 -45.53 -2.26
C ARG A 479 -10.43 -44.63 -1.20
N LYS A 480 -9.13 -44.76 -0.92
CA LYS A 480 -8.43 -43.87 0.02
C LYS A 480 -8.43 -42.42 -0.49
N PHE A 481 -8.14 -42.22 -1.77
CA PHE A 481 -8.14 -40.90 -2.41
C PHE A 481 -9.53 -40.25 -2.35
N LEU A 482 -10.61 -40.99 -2.63
CA LEU A 482 -11.98 -40.49 -2.47
C LEU A 482 -12.27 -40.08 -1.02
N GLY A 483 -11.85 -40.88 -0.04
CA GLY A 483 -11.93 -40.53 1.38
C GLY A 483 -11.14 -39.28 1.79
N GLU A 484 -10.19 -38.82 0.96
CA GLU A 484 -9.42 -37.59 1.19
C GLU A 484 -10.05 -36.37 0.48
N ILE A 485 -10.76 -36.55 -0.65
CA ILE A 485 -11.26 -35.42 -1.47
C ILE A 485 -12.79 -35.25 -1.47
N VAL A 486 -13.56 -36.25 -1.02
CA VAL A 486 -15.02 -36.21 -0.96
C VAL A 486 -15.46 -35.95 0.47
N LEU A 487 -16.16 -34.84 0.71
CA LEU A 487 -16.54 -34.38 2.04
C LEU A 487 -17.26 -35.46 2.86
N LEU A 488 -18.26 -36.13 2.29
CA LEU A 488 -19.06 -37.12 3.01
C LEU A 488 -18.27 -38.39 3.37
N GLU A 489 -17.17 -38.67 2.67
CA GLU A 489 -16.30 -39.83 2.93
C GLU A 489 -15.14 -39.51 3.90
N GLN A 490 -14.88 -38.23 4.17
CA GLN A 490 -13.83 -37.80 5.08
C GLN A 490 -14.16 -38.14 6.54
N ASN A 491 -13.13 -38.56 7.29
CA ASN A 491 -13.21 -38.71 8.74
C ASN A 491 -13.35 -37.32 9.38
N PHE A 492 -14.26 -37.20 10.34
CA PHE A 492 -14.62 -35.92 10.91
C PHE A 492 -13.51 -35.38 11.81
N LEU A 493 -13.22 -34.07 11.69
CA LEU A 493 -12.11 -33.43 12.40
C LEU A 493 -12.23 -33.54 13.93
N PHE A 494 -13.45 -33.52 14.45
CA PHE A 494 -13.71 -33.53 15.90
C PHE A 494 -13.93 -34.95 16.46
N ASP A 495 -14.08 -35.95 15.60
CA ASP A 495 -14.18 -37.38 15.96
C ASP A 495 -13.74 -38.21 14.77
N ASP A 496 -12.49 -38.64 14.79
CA ASP A 496 -11.82 -39.34 13.68
C ASP A 496 -12.35 -40.76 13.44
N LYS A 497 -13.22 -41.27 14.33
CA LYS A 497 -13.89 -42.57 14.21
C LYS A 497 -15.12 -42.53 13.33
N LEU A 498 -15.67 -41.34 13.11
CA LEU A 498 -16.89 -41.15 12.32
C LEU A 498 -16.56 -40.41 11.03
N THR A 499 -17.16 -40.85 9.94
CA THR A 499 -17.22 -40.08 8.70
C THR A 499 -18.21 -38.92 8.82
N ILE A 500 -18.08 -37.90 7.98
CA ILE A 500 -19.06 -36.80 7.96
C ILE A 500 -20.46 -37.29 7.62
N ALA A 501 -20.61 -38.28 6.74
CA ALA A 501 -21.90 -38.91 6.46
C ALA A 501 -22.54 -39.50 7.74
N GLU A 502 -21.74 -40.16 8.58
CA GLU A 502 -22.23 -40.73 9.85
C GLU A 502 -22.56 -39.64 10.88
N VAL A 503 -21.77 -38.57 10.94
CA VAL A 503 -22.06 -37.42 11.81
C VAL A 503 -23.38 -36.75 11.42
N ILE A 504 -23.65 -36.59 10.12
CA ILE A 504 -24.92 -36.06 9.62
C ILE A 504 -26.06 -37.00 10.01
N LYS A 505 -25.92 -38.31 9.77
CA LYS A 505 -26.94 -39.32 10.11
C LYS A 505 -27.26 -39.34 11.61
N ASN A 506 -26.26 -39.19 12.47
CA ASN A 506 -26.46 -39.09 13.91
C ASN A 506 -27.24 -37.81 14.27
N ALA A 507 -26.94 -36.69 13.61
CA ALA A 507 -27.67 -35.44 13.80
C ALA A 507 -29.12 -35.50 13.28
N GLU A 508 -29.39 -36.23 12.20
CA GLU A 508 -30.76 -36.48 11.70
C GLU A 508 -31.63 -37.17 12.76
N GLN A 509 -31.07 -38.17 13.45
CA GLN A 509 -31.76 -38.88 14.53
C GLN A 509 -32.04 -37.96 15.72
N GLU A 510 -31.10 -37.09 16.06
CA GLU A 510 -31.24 -36.14 17.17
C GLU A 510 -32.25 -35.02 16.85
N LEU A 511 -32.29 -34.56 15.60
CA LEU A 511 -33.15 -33.47 15.14
C LEU A 511 -34.51 -33.93 14.64
N GLY A 512 -34.70 -35.23 14.42
CA GLY A 512 -35.95 -35.81 13.94
C GLY A 512 -36.30 -35.43 12.50
N ALA A 513 -35.30 -35.04 11.69
CA ALA A 513 -35.49 -34.58 10.31
C ALA A 513 -34.26 -34.92 9.47
N ALA A 514 -34.47 -35.20 8.18
CA ALA A 514 -33.39 -35.43 7.23
C ALA A 514 -32.54 -34.16 7.03
N ILE A 515 -31.23 -34.34 6.83
CA ILE A 515 -30.26 -33.26 6.65
C ILE A 515 -29.42 -33.58 5.43
N LYS A 516 -29.44 -32.68 4.45
CA LYS A 516 -28.64 -32.80 3.22
C LYS A 516 -27.65 -31.66 3.13
N VAL A 517 -26.37 -31.98 2.97
CA VAL A 517 -25.37 -30.99 2.53
C VAL A 517 -25.57 -30.77 1.03
N THR A 518 -25.95 -29.56 0.62
CA THR A 518 -26.26 -29.29 -0.79
C THR A 518 -25.04 -28.87 -1.59
N LYS A 519 -24.30 -27.90 -1.08
CA LYS A 519 -23.08 -27.34 -1.66
C LYS A 519 -22.23 -26.80 -0.51
N PHE A 520 -20.92 -26.74 -0.72
CA PHE A 520 -20.06 -25.85 0.04
C PHE A 520 -19.25 -24.97 -0.92
N ILE A 521 -18.79 -23.84 -0.40
CA ILE A 521 -17.84 -22.97 -1.09
C ILE A 521 -16.73 -22.67 -0.09
N ARG A 522 -15.48 -22.85 -0.51
CA ARG A 522 -14.29 -22.53 0.28
C ARG A 522 -13.44 -21.58 -0.54
N TYR A 523 -13.17 -20.39 -0.01
CA TYR A 523 -12.14 -19.51 -0.55
C TYR A 523 -10.94 -19.54 0.37
N GLU A 524 -9.77 -19.74 -0.22
CA GLU A 524 -8.48 -19.46 0.39
C GLU A 524 -7.86 -18.29 -0.34
N LEU A 525 -7.41 -17.29 0.44
CA LEU A 525 -6.83 -16.07 -0.08
C LEU A 525 -5.66 -16.38 -1.02
N GLY A 526 -5.67 -15.78 -2.20
CA GLY A 526 -4.57 -15.90 -3.16
C GLY A 526 -4.50 -17.24 -3.90
N GLU A 527 -5.44 -18.16 -3.64
CA GLU A 527 -5.49 -19.47 -4.29
C GLU A 527 -5.48 -19.33 -5.82
N GLY A 528 -4.52 -19.96 -6.49
CA GLY A 528 -4.35 -19.90 -7.95
C GLY A 528 -3.65 -18.63 -8.47
N ILE A 529 -3.14 -17.75 -7.61
CA ILE A 529 -2.28 -16.63 -7.98
C ILE A 529 -0.82 -17.08 -7.84
N VAL A 530 -0.06 -16.98 -8.94
CA VAL A 530 1.38 -17.21 -8.91
C VAL A 530 2.05 -15.96 -8.36
N GLN A 531 2.56 -16.04 -7.14
CA GLN A 531 3.39 -14.99 -6.54
C GLN A 531 4.86 -15.36 -6.76
N GLU A 532 5.63 -14.48 -7.41
CA GLU A 532 7.08 -14.64 -7.46
C GLU A 532 7.63 -14.48 -6.03
N GLU A 533 8.22 -15.53 -5.47
CA GLU A 533 8.98 -15.41 -4.22
C GLU A 533 10.17 -14.48 -4.43
N LYS A 534 10.04 -13.25 -3.96
CA LYS A 534 11.13 -12.28 -3.97
C LYS A 534 12.06 -12.56 -2.81
N ASN A 535 13.25 -13.07 -3.11
CA ASN A 535 14.30 -13.22 -2.12
C ASN A 535 14.81 -11.82 -1.72
N PHE A 536 14.41 -11.36 -0.53
CA PHE A 536 14.78 -10.04 -0.01
C PHE A 536 16.30 -9.83 0.02
N ALA A 537 17.09 -10.88 0.30
CA ALA A 537 18.55 -10.77 0.27
C ALA A 537 19.09 -10.56 -1.15
N GLU A 538 18.45 -11.13 -2.17
CA GLU A 538 18.79 -10.90 -3.57
C GLU A 538 18.28 -9.56 -4.07
N GLU A 539 17.09 -9.09 -3.66
CA GLU A 539 16.60 -7.73 -3.93
C GLU A 539 17.50 -6.69 -3.29
N VAL A 540 17.90 -6.86 -2.03
CA VAL A 540 18.85 -5.98 -1.34
C VAL A 540 20.23 -6.05 -2.00
N ALA A 541 20.71 -7.24 -2.37
CA ALA A 541 21.96 -7.38 -3.10
C ALA A 541 21.90 -6.78 -4.51
N ALA A 542 20.76 -6.84 -5.18
CA ALA A 542 20.53 -6.24 -6.49
C ALA A 542 20.42 -4.71 -6.38
N ALA A 543 19.72 -4.20 -5.37
CA ALA A 543 19.56 -2.78 -5.06
C ALA A 543 20.85 -2.14 -4.53
N ALA A 544 21.73 -2.93 -3.90
CA ALA A 544 23.08 -2.54 -3.49
C ALA A 544 24.11 -2.65 -4.63
N LYS A 545 23.82 -3.46 -5.67
CA LYS A 545 24.65 -3.58 -6.89
C LYS A 545 24.26 -2.59 -7.99
N GLY A 546 23.05 -2.00 -7.95
CA GLY A 546 22.66 -0.84 -8.75
C GLY A 546 22.91 0.45 -7.99
#